data_AF-R7TMV1-F1
#
_entry.id   AF-R7TMV1-F1
#
_cell.length_a   1.000
_cell.length_b   1.000
_cell.length_c   1.000
_cell.angle_alpha   90.00
_cell.angle_beta   90.00
_cell.angle_gamma   90.00
#
_symmetry.space_group_name_H-M   'P 1'
#
loop_
_entity.id
_entity.type
_entity.pdbx_description
1 polymer ?
#
loop_
_entity_poly.entity_id
_entity_poly.type
_entity_poly.pdbx_seq_one_letter_code
_entity_poly.pdbx_strand_id
1 'polypeptide(L)'
;MAEAANFPFVLLEGDACNQFNIELFKPLTEGGILRRTGIKNRGTDTDVITFKGGLCFCQNDTIDASEAIMSRLFHLHCTRDHQIPGQTDYWFRELMAMQTDDLCAWRDIALSNENAILAKFRKEFARLEVDYKSRDSSMRIRIAEFHAMIAAFANCLPIIFGSKYLTNDVLNRLEEFIWTRAVNREKKLRKDHPLVEQFWEYYDYLNDRFRYGSNGSIIQERLNHSLKEEYIAVNLAEFEDFCKQARLEFPKLRELKPLLKTSQVFPYVKTKNVKSKHKDKGRDKTDTSYCWVFLREAKKGKKG
;
A
#
# COMPACT_ATOMS: atom_id res chain seq x y z
N MET A 1 20.11 8.93 -18.68
CA MET A 1 18.62 8.88 -18.77
C MET A 1 18.05 9.79 -19.86
N ALA A 2 18.56 11.02 -20.05
CA ALA A 2 18.02 11.98 -21.03
C ALA A 2 18.01 11.52 -22.50
N GLU A 3 19.02 10.74 -22.94
CA GLU A 3 19.17 10.33 -24.35
C GLU A 3 18.57 8.95 -24.68
N ALA A 4 18.14 8.19 -23.67
CA ALA A 4 17.53 6.87 -23.84
C ALA A 4 16.04 6.91 -23.46
N ALA A 5 15.27 7.68 -24.23
CA ALA A 5 13.82 7.64 -24.16
C ALA A 5 13.30 6.25 -24.54
N ASN A 6 12.19 5.83 -23.92
CA ASN A 6 11.47 4.57 -24.18
C ASN A 6 12.20 3.28 -23.80
N PHE A 7 13.38 3.34 -23.16
CA PHE A 7 14.03 2.15 -22.59
C PHE A 7 13.80 2.05 -21.07
N PRO A 8 13.63 0.82 -20.54
CA PRO A 8 13.65 0.61 -19.10
C PRO A 8 15.07 0.78 -18.56
N PHE A 9 15.22 1.60 -17.53
CA PHE A 9 16.45 1.69 -16.75
C PHE A 9 16.33 0.77 -15.54
N VAL A 10 17.29 -0.15 -15.41
CA VAL A 10 17.35 -1.08 -14.28
C VAL A 10 18.44 -0.61 -13.32
N LEU A 11 18.04 -0.32 -12.09
CA LEU A 11 18.93 -0.01 -10.98
C LEU A 11 19.13 -1.30 -10.18
N LEU A 12 20.33 -1.87 -10.31
CA LEU A 12 20.75 -3.06 -9.57
C LEU A 12 21.49 -2.62 -8.32
N GLU A 13 21.02 -3.06 -7.16
CA GLU A 13 21.77 -2.91 -5.91
C GLU A 13 23.06 -3.74 -6.00
N GLY A 14 24.21 -3.09 -5.85
CA GLY A 14 25.51 -3.74 -5.66
C GLY A 14 25.85 -3.81 -4.17
N ASP A 15 26.92 -4.54 -3.81
CA ASP A 15 27.40 -4.75 -2.43
C ASP A 15 27.73 -3.48 -1.61
N ALA A 16 27.53 -2.28 -2.17
CA ALA A 16 27.74 -1.03 -1.44
C ALA A 16 26.57 -0.79 -0.49
N CYS A 17 26.86 -0.69 0.81
CA CYS A 17 25.94 -0.55 1.94
C CYS A 17 25.01 0.69 1.96
N ASN A 18 24.74 1.33 0.82
CA ASN A 18 23.84 2.48 0.71
C ASN A 18 22.62 2.10 -0.12
N GLN A 19 21.49 1.88 0.56
CA GLN A 19 20.18 1.77 -0.07
C GLN A 19 19.91 2.95 -1.00
N PHE A 20 19.31 2.70 -2.16
CA PHE A 20 18.96 3.77 -3.10
C PHE A 20 18.01 4.77 -2.43
N ASN A 21 18.33 6.06 -2.48
CA ASN A 21 17.37 7.09 -2.08
C ASN A 21 16.31 7.27 -3.18
N ILE A 22 15.21 6.52 -3.06
CA ILE A 22 14.17 6.48 -4.07
C ILE A 22 13.40 7.81 -4.18
N GLU A 23 13.44 8.65 -3.14
CA GLU A 23 12.82 9.98 -3.16
C GLU A 23 13.34 10.88 -4.29
N LEU A 24 14.59 10.68 -4.72
CA LEU A 24 15.18 11.41 -5.83
C LEU A 24 14.44 11.17 -7.16
N PHE A 25 13.75 10.04 -7.30
CA PHE A 25 13.03 9.67 -8.52
C PHE A 25 11.55 10.08 -8.51
N LYS A 26 11.06 10.70 -7.44
CA LYS A 26 9.68 11.21 -7.33
C LYS A 26 9.24 12.06 -8.52
N PRO A 27 10.06 12.99 -9.06
CA PRO A 27 9.65 13.76 -10.24
C PRO A 27 9.48 12.89 -11.49
N LEU A 28 10.19 11.77 -11.59
CA LEU A 28 10.24 10.96 -12.81
C LEU A 28 8.98 10.11 -13.00
N THR A 29 8.18 9.86 -11.96
CA THR A 29 7.00 8.99 -12.02
C THR A 29 5.91 9.49 -12.98
N GLU A 30 5.92 10.77 -13.34
CA GLU A 30 4.96 11.41 -14.25
C GLU A 30 5.66 12.06 -15.46
N GLY A 31 6.85 11.56 -15.81
CA GLY A 31 7.64 12.12 -16.91
C GLY A 31 8.23 13.49 -16.58
N GLY A 32 8.64 13.68 -15.33
CA GLY A 32 9.22 14.93 -14.86
C GLY A 32 10.48 15.37 -15.61
N ILE A 33 10.83 16.63 -15.36
CA ILE A 33 11.93 17.31 -16.04
C ILE A 33 13.26 16.76 -15.52
N LEU A 34 14.09 16.23 -16.41
CA LEU A 34 15.46 15.84 -16.14
C LEU A 34 16.41 17.03 -16.18
N ARG A 35 16.23 17.92 -17.16
CA ARG A 35 17.08 19.10 -17.34
C ARG A 35 16.30 20.22 -18.02
N ARG A 36 16.53 21.45 -17.57
CA ARG A 36 16.13 22.67 -18.28
C ARG A 36 17.38 23.40 -18.74
N THR A 37 17.50 23.63 -20.04
CA THR A 37 18.63 24.35 -20.64
C THR A 37 18.10 25.64 -21.26
N GLY A 38 18.69 26.80 -20.95
CA GLY A 38 18.39 28.03 -21.69
C GLY A 38 18.97 27.94 -23.10
N ILE A 39 18.15 28.14 -24.13
CA ILE A 39 18.65 28.21 -25.50
C ILE A 39 19.27 29.60 -25.66
N LYS A 40 20.52 29.69 -26.13
CA LYS A 40 21.17 30.97 -26.47
C LYS A 40 20.54 31.56 -27.74
N ASN A 41 19.32 32.08 -27.62
CA ASN A 41 18.67 32.96 -28.59
C ASN A 41 18.41 34.31 -27.92
N ARG A 42 18.13 35.37 -28.69
CA ARG A 42 17.73 36.69 -28.15
C ARG A 42 16.37 36.69 -27.43
N GLY A 43 15.81 35.52 -27.11
CA GLY A 43 14.55 35.29 -26.42
C GLY A 43 14.71 34.47 -25.13
N THR A 44 13.61 34.26 -24.41
CA THR A 44 13.56 33.54 -23.12
C THR A 44 13.23 32.04 -23.26
N ASP A 45 13.53 31.44 -24.41
CA ASP A 45 13.18 30.04 -24.68
C ASP A 45 14.07 29.08 -23.88
N THR A 46 13.42 28.13 -23.20
CA THR A 46 14.09 27.07 -22.45
C THR A 46 13.76 25.72 -23.05
N ASP A 47 14.79 24.94 -23.38
CA ASP A 47 14.65 23.54 -23.75
C ASP A 47 14.48 22.68 -22.49
N VAL A 48 13.47 21.82 -22.48
CA VAL A 48 13.07 21.02 -21.32
C VAL A 48 13.11 19.55 -21.72
N ILE A 49 14.05 18.81 -21.14
CA ILE A 49 14.18 17.38 -21.36
C ILE A 49 13.35 16.68 -20.29
N THR A 50 12.36 15.89 -20.70
CA THR A 50 11.51 15.07 -19.82
C THR A 50 11.95 13.61 -19.82
N PHE A 51 11.72 12.92 -18.70
CA PHE A 51 11.94 11.48 -18.63
C PHE A 51 10.81 10.73 -19.34
N LYS A 52 11.15 9.82 -20.25
CA LYS A 52 10.19 9.05 -21.06
C LYS A 52 10.48 7.54 -21.00
N GLY A 53 11.06 7.07 -19.91
CA GLY A 53 11.45 5.66 -19.73
C GLY A 53 10.68 4.97 -18.61
N GLY A 54 10.95 3.68 -18.43
CA GLY A 54 10.58 2.94 -17.23
C GLY A 54 11.73 2.91 -16.23
N LEU A 55 11.43 2.83 -14.94
CA LEU A 55 12.43 2.58 -13.88
C LEU A 55 12.11 1.25 -13.21
N CYS A 56 13.11 0.39 -13.14
CA CYS A 56 13.06 -0.88 -12.41
C CYS A 56 14.11 -0.85 -11.31
N PHE A 57 13.70 -1.19 -10.09
CA PHE A 57 14.60 -1.32 -8.94
C PHE A 57 14.72 -2.80 -8.59
N CYS A 58 15.94 -3.33 -8.61
CA CYS A 58 16.22 -4.68 -8.16
C CYS A 58 17.08 -4.61 -6.91
N GLN A 59 16.48 -4.97 -5.78
CA GLN A 59 17.07 -4.94 -4.45
C GLN A 59 16.51 -6.08 -3.60
N ASN A 60 17.23 -6.47 -2.55
CA ASN A 60 16.79 -7.52 -1.64
C ASN A 60 15.77 -7.01 -0.61
N ASP A 61 15.94 -5.76 -0.17
CA ASP A 61 15.11 -5.15 0.85
C ASP A 61 13.80 -4.57 0.28
N THR A 62 12.78 -4.43 1.13
CA THR A 62 11.55 -3.75 0.72
C THR A 62 11.76 -2.25 0.67
N ILE A 63 11.35 -1.64 -0.43
CA ILE A 63 11.32 -0.17 -0.60
C ILE A 63 10.39 0.45 0.45
N ASP A 64 10.93 1.36 1.25
CA ASP A 64 10.16 2.32 2.06
C ASP A 64 10.41 3.74 1.54
N ALA A 65 9.32 4.45 1.25
CA ALA A 65 9.34 5.77 0.66
C ALA A 65 8.04 6.50 0.98
N SER A 66 7.97 7.79 0.63
CA SER A 66 6.76 8.58 0.79
C SER A 66 5.57 7.95 0.06
N GLU A 67 4.37 8.23 0.58
CA GLU A 67 3.10 7.75 0.00
C GLU A 67 2.99 8.08 -1.50
N ALA A 68 3.55 9.22 -1.92
CA ALA A 68 3.56 9.62 -3.32
C ALA A 68 4.28 8.60 -4.21
N ILE A 69 5.43 8.07 -3.78
CA ILE A 69 6.14 7.06 -4.56
C ILE A 69 5.48 5.71 -4.39
N MET A 70 5.16 5.35 -3.15
CA MET A 70 4.61 4.05 -2.84
C MET A 70 3.27 3.79 -3.54
N SER A 71 2.44 4.81 -3.73
CA SER A 71 1.16 4.68 -4.45
C SER A 71 1.32 4.41 -5.95
N ARG A 72 2.49 4.68 -6.53
CA ARG A 72 2.79 4.54 -7.97
C ARG A 72 3.75 3.41 -8.30
N LEU A 73 4.26 2.71 -7.29
CA LEU A 73 5.24 1.64 -7.46
C LEU A 73 4.52 0.29 -7.59
N PHE A 74 4.75 -0.40 -8.71
CA PHE A 74 4.38 -1.79 -8.88
C PHE A 74 5.51 -2.70 -8.36
N HIS A 75 5.19 -3.64 -7.47
CA HIS A 75 6.18 -4.52 -6.84
C HIS A 75 5.97 -5.98 -7.23
N LEU A 76 7.03 -6.57 -7.80
CA LEU A 76 7.13 -7.99 -8.07
C LEU A 76 7.94 -8.65 -6.95
N HIS A 77 7.32 -9.61 -6.26
CA HIS A 77 7.99 -10.39 -5.24
C HIS A 77 8.44 -11.73 -5.83
N CYS A 78 9.75 -11.91 -6.01
CA CYS A 78 10.35 -13.14 -6.50
C CYS A 78 10.93 -13.92 -5.32
N THR A 79 10.33 -15.07 -4.99
CA THR A 79 10.81 -15.96 -3.92
C THR A 79 11.45 -17.22 -4.48
N ARG A 80 12.21 -17.94 -3.63
CA ARG A 80 12.80 -19.23 -3.99
C ARG A 80 11.81 -20.40 -3.91
N ASP A 81 10.59 -20.17 -3.42
CA ASP A 81 9.60 -21.23 -3.16
C ASP A 81 9.16 -21.99 -4.42
N HIS A 82 9.37 -21.38 -5.59
CA HIS A 82 8.98 -21.92 -6.90
C HIS A 82 10.17 -22.58 -7.62
N GLN A 83 11.33 -22.67 -6.99
CA GLN A 83 12.52 -23.28 -7.58
C GLN A 83 12.42 -24.80 -7.54
N ILE A 84 12.55 -25.43 -8.70
CA ILE A 84 12.56 -26.87 -8.86
C ILE A 84 14.02 -27.29 -9.09
N PRO A 85 14.63 -28.09 -8.20
CA PRO A 85 16.01 -28.55 -8.37
C PRO A 85 16.22 -29.20 -9.74
N GLY A 86 17.31 -28.84 -10.41
CA GLY A 86 17.64 -29.29 -11.76
C GLY A 86 16.97 -28.46 -12.88
N GLN A 87 15.65 -28.27 -12.84
CA GLN A 87 14.95 -27.50 -13.89
C GLN A 87 15.26 -26.00 -13.81
N THR A 88 15.27 -25.41 -12.61
CA THR A 88 15.55 -23.99 -12.47
C THR A 88 17.00 -23.65 -12.86
N ASP A 89 17.95 -24.54 -12.55
CA ASP A 89 19.36 -24.36 -12.96
C ASP A 89 19.51 -24.44 -14.48
N TYR A 90 18.80 -25.36 -15.14
CA TYR A 90 18.75 -25.43 -16.60
C TYR A 90 18.25 -24.10 -17.21
N TRP A 91 17.08 -23.63 -16.80
CA TRP A 91 16.51 -22.38 -17.34
C TRP A 91 17.36 -21.15 -17.01
N PHE A 92 18.01 -21.14 -15.85
CA PHE A 92 18.95 -20.09 -15.49
C PHE A 92 20.13 -20.05 -16.46
N ARG A 93 20.75 -21.21 -16.75
CA ARG A 93 21.86 -21.29 -17.72
C ARG A 93 21.42 -20.91 -19.12
N GLU A 94 20.25 -21.36 -19.56
CA GLU A 94 19.69 -20.96 -20.86
C GLU A 94 19.52 -19.44 -20.95
N LEU A 95 18.92 -18.82 -19.93
CA LEU A 95 18.73 -17.37 -19.90
C LEU A 95 20.05 -16.59 -19.85
N MET A 96 21.08 -17.13 -19.18
CA MET A 96 22.43 -16.56 -19.16
C MET A 96 23.19 -16.73 -20.47
N ALA A 97 22.84 -17.73 -21.28
CA ALA A 97 23.46 -18.00 -22.57
C ALA A 97 22.86 -17.16 -23.72
N MET A 98 21.61 -16.67 -23.54
CA MET A 98 20.92 -15.83 -24.53
C MET A 98 21.74 -14.59 -24.88
N GLN A 99 21.83 -14.29 -26.16
CA GLN A 99 22.50 -13.09 -26.65
C GLN A 99 21.51 -11.92 -26.76
N THR A 100 22.05 -10.72 -26.90
CA THR A 100 21.24 -9.50 -27.07
C THR A 100 20.23 -9.62 -28.21
N ASP A 101 20.62 -10.25 -29.32
CA ASP A 101 19.75 -10.41 -30.49
C ASP A 101 18.54 -11.31 -30.20
N ASP A 102 18.70 -12.33 -29.34
CA ASP A 102 17.61 -13.20 -28.89
C ASP A 102 16.60 -12.44 -28.00
N LEU A 103 17.09 -11.45 -27.24
CA LEU A 103 16.31 -10.70 -26.26
C LEU A 103 15.69 -9.41 -26.83
N CYS A 104 16.22 -8.84 -27.91
CA CYS A 104 15.80 -7.54 -28.42
C CYS A 104 14.69 -7.59 -29.49
N ALA A 105 14.36 -8.78 -30.02
CA ALA A 105 13.40 -8.93 -31.11
C ALA A 105 11.99 -8.36 -30.82
N TRP A 106 11.57 -8.33 -29.54
CA TRP A 106 10.26 -7.81 -29.15
C TRP A 106 10.07 -6.32 -29.48
N ARG A 107 11.15 -5.54 -29.52
CA ARG A 107 11.10 -4.09 -29.76
C ARG A 107 10.57 -3.78 -31.15
N ASP A 108 11.11 -4.46 -32.16
CA ASP A 108 10.76 -4.20 -33.55
C ASP A 108 9.32 -4.66 -33.83
N ILE A 109 8.88 -5.74 -33.16
CA ILE A 109 7.48 -6.18 -33.18
C ILE A 109 6.57 -5.14 -32.52
N ALA A 110 6.95 -4.61 -31.36
CA ALA A 110 6.16 -3.61 -30.64
C ALA A 110 6.01 -2.31 -31.45
N LEU A 111 7.09 -1.82 -32.06
CA LEU A 111 7.07 -0.64 -32.92
C LEU A 111 6.23 -0.88 -34.19
N SER A 112 6.37 -2.05 -34.82
CA SER A 112 5.57 -2.41 -36.00
C SER A 112 4.07 -2.52 -35.71
N ASN A 113 3.70 -2.76 -34.44
CA ASN A 113 2.32 -2.90 -33.99
C ASN A 113 1.84 -1.76 -33.09
N GLU A 114 2.52 -0.60 -33.11
CA GLU A 114 2.25 0.52 -32.20
C GLU A 114 0.76 0.90 -32.15
N ASN A 115 0.14 1.10 -33.31
CA ASN A 115 -1.27 1.49 -33.41
C ASN A 115 -2.20 0.47 -32.76
N ALA A 116 -1.95 -0.83 -32.98
CA ALA A 116 -2.76 -1.91 -32.42
C ALA A 116 -2.58 -1.99 -30.89
N ILE A 117 -1.35 -1.84 -30.40
CA ILE A 117 -1.03 -1.82 -28.98
C ILE A 117 -1.69 -0.63 -28.30
N LEU A 118 -1.55 0.59 -28.84
CA LEU A 118 -2.15 1.79 -28.26
C LEU A 118 -3.68 1.74 -28.27
N ALA A 119 -4.29 1.22 -29.34
CA ALA A 119 -5.75 1.05 -29.40
C ALA A 119 -6.23 0.04 -28.35
N LYS A 120 -5.55 -1.10 -28.21
CA LYS A 120 -5.87 -2.11 -27.20
C LYS A 120 -5.65 -1.58 -25.78
N PHE A 121 -4.53 -0.90 -25.53
CA PHE A 121 -4.22 -0.30 -24.24
C PHE A 121 -5.31 0.65 -23.78
N ARG A 122 -5.72 1.62 -24.63
CA ARG A 122 -6.77 2.59 -24.27
C ARG A 122 -8.09 1.90 -23.91
N LYS A 123 -8.47 0.88 -24.69
CA LYS A 123 -9.68 0.09 -24.45
C LYS A 123 -9.61 -0.67 -23.12
N GLU A 124 -8.52 -1.39 -22.89
CA GLU A 124 -8.36 -2.21 -21.68
C GLU A 124 -8.18 -1.34 -20.43
N PHE A 125 -7.48 -0.22 -20.53
CA PHE A 125 -7.32 0.72 -19.43
C PHE A 125 -8.67 1.29 -18.97
N ALA A 126 -9.50 1.79 -19.90
CA ALA A 126 -10.83 2.28 -19.57
C ALA A 126 -11.73 1.21 -18.93
N ARG A 127 -11.63 -0.05 -19.37
CA ARG A 127 -12.33 -1.18 -18.74
C ARG A 127 -11.83 -1.42 -17.32
N LEU A 128 -10.52 -1.47 -17.13
CA LEU A 128 -9.87 -1.80 -15.86
C LEU A 128 -10.04 -0.69 -14.81
N GLU A 129 -10.10 0.57 -15.20
CA GLU A 129 -10.41 1.67 -14.29
C GLU A 129 -11.80 1.51 -13.65
N VAL A 130 -12.79 1.13 -14.45
CA VAL A 130 -14.16 0.85 -13.97
C VAL A 130 -14.16 -0.39 -13.08
N ASP A 131 -13.49 -1.47 -13.51
CA ASP A 131 -13.38 -2.72 -12.74
C ASP A 131 -12.75 -2.47 -11.36
N TYR A 132 -11.58 -1.81 -11.29
CA TYR A 132 -10.88 -1.54 -10.03
C TYR A 132 -11.72 -0.72 -9.06
N LYS A 133 -12.38 0.34 -9.56
CA LYS A 133 -13.29 1.16 -8.75
C LYS A 133 -14.51 0.38 -8.27
N SER A 134 -14.99 -0.59 -9.05
CA SER A 134 -16.10 -1.46 -8.65
C SER A 134 -15.69 -2.48 -7.60
N ARG A 135 -14.46 -3.00 -7.67
CA ARG A 135 -13.93 -3.99 -6.72
C ARG A 135 -13.60 -3.38 -5.35
N ASP A 136 -13.01 -2.19 -5.33
CA ASP A 136 -12.75 -1.43 -4.09
C ASP A 136 -12.88 0.08 -4.36
N SER A 137 -14.03 0.64 -4.00
CA SER A 137 -14.29 2.08 -4.13
C SER A 137 -13.53 2.94 -3.11
N SER A 138 -12.94 2.32 -2.09
CA SER A 138 -12.14 2.99 -1.06
C SER A 138 -10.64 3.05 -1.38
N MET A 139 -10.20 2.30 -2.40
CA MET A 139 -8.81 2.28 -2.82
C MET A 139 -8.35 3.67 -3.27
N ARG A 140 -7.13 4.07 -2.88
CA ARG A 140 -6.55 5.33 -3.35
C ARG A 140 -6.48 5.36 -4.87
N ILE A 141 -6.97 6.46 -5.46
CA ILE A 141 -7.06 6.67 -6.91
C ILE A 141 -5.75 6.31 -7.62
N ARG A 142 -4.61 6.82 -7.13
CA ARG A 142 -3.29 6.56 -7.76
C ARG A 142 -2.89 5.09 -7.74
N ILE A 143 -3.22 4.34 -6.70
CA ILE A 143 -2.93 2.90 -6.64
C ILE A 143 -3.76 2.18 -7.70
N ALA A 144 -5.06 2.49 -7.76
CA ALA A 144 -5.96 1.91 -8.74
C ALA A 144 -5.51 2.20 -10.18
N GLU A 145 -5.27 3.48 -10.51
CA GLU A 145 -4.84 3.92 -11.85
C GLU A 145 -3.53 3.25 -12.28
N PHE A 146 -2.50 3.25 -11.43
CA PHE A 146 -1.21 2.66 -11.79
C PHE A 146 -1.30 1.14 -12.00
N HIS A 147 -2.04 0.43 -11.15
CA HIS A 147 -2.17 -1.03 -11.31
C HIS A 147 -3.08 -1.40 -12.49
N ALA A 148 -4.15 -0.63 -12.74
CA ALA A 148 -4.98 -0.77 -13.94
C ALA A 148 -4.16 -0.53 -15.23
N MET A 149 -3.26 0.47 -15.22
CA MET A 149 -2.35 0.73 -16.33
C MET A 149 -1.42 -0.45 -16.61
N ILE A 150 -0.82 -1.04 -15.57
CA ILE A 150 0.03 -2.23 -15.71
C ILE A 150 -0.77 -3.42 -16.23
N ALA A 151 -1.99 -3.65 -15.72
CA ALA A 151 -2.88 -4.70 -16.21
C ALA A 151 -3.30 -4.49 -17.69
N ALA A 152 -3.53 -3.24 -18.11
CA ALA A 152 -3.83 -2.91 -19.49
C ALA A 152 -2.65 -3.22 -20.42
N PHE A 153 -1.42 -2.89 -20.01
CA PHE A 153 -0.21 -3.29 -20.76
C PHE A 153 -0.03 -4.80 -20.79
N ALA A 154 -0.33 -5.50 -19.70
CA ALA A 154 -0.31 -6.97 -19.64
C ALA A 154 -1.23 -7.59 -20.71
N ASN A 155 -2.41 -7.01 -20.92
CA ASN A 155 -3.34 -7.42 -21.97
C ASN A 155 -2.86 -7.12 -23.39
N CYS A 156 -1.86 -6.25 -23.57
CA CYS A 156 -1.25 -5.96 -24.87
C CYS A 156 -0.16 -6.97 -25.23
N LEU A 157 0.41 -7.68 -24.27
CA LEU A 157 1.49 -8.66 -24.48
C LEU A 157 1.18 -9.73 -25.56
N PRO A 158 -0.06 -10.24 -25.74
CA PRO A 158 -0.36 -11.19 -26.81
C PRO A 158 -0.11 -10.67 -28.23
N ILE A 159 -0.12 -9.34 -28.44
CA ILE A 159 0.20 -8.74 -29.75
C ILE A 159 1.70 -8.93 -30.06
N ILE A 160 2.53 -8.91 -29.03
CA ILE A 160 3.99 -9.00 -29.16
C ILE A 160 4.46 -10.46 -29.13
N PHE A 161 3.97 -11.24 -28.15
CA PHE A 161 4.45 -12.59 -27.88
C PHE A 161 3.54 -13.69 -28.43
N GLY A 162 2.37 -13.33 -28.97
CA GLY A 162 1.40 -14.27 -29.53
C GLY A 162 0.47 -14.90 -28.50
N SER A 163 -0.78 -15.13 -28.91
CA SER A 163 -1.85 -15.72 -28.08
C SER A 163 -1.63 -17.19 -27.74
N LYS A 164 -0.71 -17.89 -28.43
CA LYS A 164 -0.33 -19.27 -28.12
C LYS A 164 0.27 -19.40 -26.72
N TYR A 165 1.10 -18.44 -26.32
CA TYR A 165 1.77 -18.44 -25.01
C TYR A 165 1.00 -17.64 -23.96
N LEU A 166 0.27 -16.60 -24.41
CA LEU A 166 -0.53 -15.73 -23.56
C LEU A 166 -2.02 -15.96 -23.82
N THR A 167 -2.50 -17.12 -23.35
CA THR A 167 -3.92 -17.49 -23.44
C THR A 167 -4.77 -16.60 -22.52
N ASN A 168 -6.09 -16.58 -22.75
CA ASN A 168 -7.02 -15.84 -21.90
C ASN A 168 -6.95 -16.26 -20.42
N ASP A 169 -6.70 -17.54 -20.14
CA ASP A 169 -6.50 -18.02 -18.76
C ASP A 169 -5.27 -17.38 -18.11
N VAL A 170 -4.14 -17.34 -18.84
CA VAL A 170 -2.90 -16.72 -18.35
C VAL A 170 -3.11 -15.22 -18.10
N LEU A 171 -3.80 -14.53 -19.01
CA LEU A 171 -4.11 -13.11 -18.87
C LEU A 171 -5.02 -12.84 -17.67
N ASN A 172 -6.07 -13.65 -17.47
CA ASN A 172 -6.95 -13.51 -16.32
C ASN A 172 -6.20 -13.71 -14.99
N ARG A 173 -5.32 -14.72 -14.92
CA ARG A 173 -4.46 -14.93 -13.74
C ARG A 173 -3.49 -13.78 -13.51
N LEU A 174 -2.96 -13.19 -14.57
CA LEU A 174 -2.07 -12.04 -14.48
C LEU A 174 -2.81 -10.78 -14.02
N GLU A 175 -4.01 -10.52 -14.53
CA GLU A 175 -4.88 -9.43 -14.06
C GLU A 175 -5.18 -9.58 -12.56
N GLU A 176 -5.58 -10.77 -12.13
CA GLU A 176 -5.88 -11.04 -10.72
C GLU A 176 -4.63 -10.91 -9.85
N PHE A 177 -3.46 -11.36 -10.32
CA PHE A 177 -2.21 -11.13 -9.63
C PHE A 177 -1.92 -9.64 -9.45
N ILE A 178 -2.07 -8.84 -10.51
CA ILE A 178 -1.85 -7.38 -10.45
C ILE A 178 -2.84 -6.73 -9.48
N TRP A 179 -4.10 -7.17 -9.48
CA TRP A 179 -5.10 -6.74 -8.50
C TRP A 179 -4.67 -7.04 -7.06
N THR A 180 -4.19 -8.26 -6.78
CA THR A 180 -3.69 -8.60 -5.43
C THR A 180 -2.52 -7.72 -5.01
N ARG A 181 -1.67 -7.27 -5.97
CA ARG A 181 -0.60 -6.30 -5.69
C ARG A 181 -1.15 -4.92 -5.32
N ALA A 182 -2.20 -4.46 -6.00
CA ALA A 182 -2.89 -3.22 -5.67
C ALA A 182 -3.47 -3.26 -4.25
N VAL A 183 -4.18 -4.34 -3.91
CA VAL A 183 -4.74 -4.54 -2.56
C VAL A 183 -3.65 -4.58 -1.49
N ASN A 184 -2.57 -5.32 -1.74
CA ASN A 184 -1.44 -5.38 -0.81
C ASN A 184 -0.77 -4.01 -0.64
N ARG A 185 -0.71 -3.22 -1.72
CA ARG A 185 -0.16 -1.86 -1.67
C ARG A 185 -1.04 -0.93 -0.84
N GLU A 186 -2.34 -0.94 -1.10
CA GLU A 186 -3.33 -0.16 -0.35
C GLU A 186 -3.26 -0.52 1.15
N LYS A 187 -3.18 -1.81 1.49
CA LYS A 187 -2.97 -2.26 2.88
C LYS A 187 -1.67 -1.73 3.50
N LYS A 188 -0.55 -1.79 2.77
CA LYS A 188 0.75 -1.28 3.27
C LYS A 188 0.77 0.23 3.48
N LEU A 189 -0.01 0.98 2.69
CA LEU A 189 -0.10 2.43 2.78
C LEU A 189 -1.17 2.92 3.78
N ARG A 190 -1.97 2.01 4.33
CA ARG A 190 -2.83 2.30 5.48
C ARG A 190 -1.97 2.32 6.75
N LYS A 191 -1.25 3.43 6.96
CA LYS A 191 -0.68 3.79 8.27
C LYS A 191 -1.62 4.75 8.98
N ASP A 192 -1.75 4.58 10.29
CA ASP A 192 -2.54 5.51 11.08
C ASP A 192 -1.83 6.87 11.18
N HIS A 193 -2.59 7.95 11.36
CA HIS A 193 -1.96 9.25 11.63
C HIS A 193 -1.13 9.12 12.93
N PRO A 194 0.04 9.77 13.08
CA PRO A 194 0.88 9.62 14.28
C PRO A 194 0.13 9.84 15.61
N LEU A 195 -0.84 10.77 15.64
CA LEU A 195 -1.70 10.98 16.81
C LEU A 195 -2.66 9.82 17.11
N VAL A 196 -3.10 9.08 16.08
CA VAL A 196 -3.93 7.89 16.22
C VAL A 196 -3.08 6.70 16.67
N GLU A 197 -1.86 6.56 16.14
CA GLU A 197 -0.89 5.57 16.63
C GLU A 197 -0.59 5.82 18.11
N GLN A 198 -0.24 7.06 18.48
CA GLN A 198 0.00 7.46 19.88
C GLN A 198 -1.23 7.20 20.77
N PHE A 199 -2.45 7.45 20.28
CA PHE A 199 -3.67 7.13 21.03
C PHE A 199 -3.76 5.64 21.36
N TRP A 200 -3.48 4.77 20.39
CA TRP A 200 -3.53 3.32 20.60
C TRP A 200 -2.38 2.80 21.46
N GLU A 201 -1.18 3.35 21.32
CA GLU A 201 -0.06 3.07 22.22
C GLU A 201 -0.39 3.42 23.67
N TYR A 202 -0.97 4.59 23.91
CA TYR A 202 -1.41 5.00 25.25
C TYR A 202 -2.55 4.13 25.76
N TYR A 203 -3.48 3.73 24.89
CA TYR A 203 -4.55 2.81 25.24
C TYR A 203 -4.02 1.47 25.74
N ASP A 204 -3.06 0.87 25.02
CA ASP A 204 -2.46 -0.38 25.42
C ASP A 204 -1.62 -0.21 26.70
N TYR A 205 -0.78 0.82 26.77
CA TYR A 205 0.03 1.14 27.94
C TYR A 205 -0.80 1.32 29.21
N LEU A 206 -1.91 2.07 29.15
CA LEU A 206 -2.78 2.29 30.29
C LEU A 206 -3.48 0.99 30.72
N ASN A 207 -3.93 0.17 29.77
CA ASN A 207 -4.54 -1.12 30.09
C ASN A 207 -3.53 -2.09 30.74
N ASP A 208 -2.27 -2.10 30.32
CA ASP A 208 -1.22 -2.91 30.94
C ASP A 208 -0.77 -2.36 32.31
N ARG A 209 -0.63 -1.04 32.46
CA ARG A 209 -0.24 -0.40 33.73
C ARG A 209 -1.24 -0.66 34.86
N PHE A 210 -2.53 -0.80 34.54
CA PHE A 210 -3.59 -1.06 35.51
C PHE A 210 -4.04 -2.54 35.55
N ARG A 211 -3.24 -3.45 34.98
CA ARG A 211 -3.53 -4.89 34.90
C ARG A 211 -3.66 -5.56 36.27
N TYR A 212 -3.07 -4.97 37.30
CA TYR A 212 -3.18 -5.40 38.69
C TYR A 212 -4.00 -4.40 39.50
N GLY A 213 -5.15 -4.85 40.02
CA GLY A 213 -5.90 -4.09 41.01
C GLY A 213 -5.18 -4.03 42.36
N SER A 214 -5.57 -3.09 43.22
CA SER A 214 -5.06 -2.91 44.60
C SER A 214 -5.18 -4.18 45.46
N ASN A 215 -5.99 -5.14 45.02
CA ASN A 215 -6.35 -6.37 45.74
C ASN A 215 -5.76 -7.63 45.08
N GLY A 216 -4.81 -7.49 44.14
CA GLY A 216 -4.20 -8.62 43.41
C GLY A 216 -5.09 -9.26 42.33
N SER A 217 -6.28 -8.72 42.07
CA SER A 217 -7.16 -9.17 41.00
C SER A 217 -6.69 -8.67 39.63
N ILE A 218 -6.68 -9.57 38.63
CA ILE A 218 -6.36 -9.25 37.23
C ILE A 218 -7.56 -8.52 36.63
N ILE A 219 -7.41 -7.20 36.39
CA ILE A 219 -8.46 -6.42 35.73
C ILE A 219 -8.14 -6.41 34.24
N GLN A 220 -8.94 -7.14 33.46
CA GLN A 220 -8.85 -7.12 32.00
C GLN A 220 -9.44 -5.81 31.45
N GLU A 221 -8.57 -4.94 30.93
CA GLU A 221 -8.86 -3.77 30.09
C GLU A 221 -9.80 -2.73 30.71
N ARG A 222 -9.26 -1.75 31.45
CA ARG A 222 -10.04 -0.69 32.14
C ARG A 222 -10.63 0.38 31.23
N LEU A 223 -10.09 0.52 30.02
CA LEU A 223 -10.55 1.52 29.05
C LEU A 223 -11.58 0.97 28.07
N ASN A 224 -11.80 -0.35 28.05
CA ASN A 224 -12.71 -1.00 27.12
C ASN A 224 -14.10 -1.20 27.74
N HIS A 225 -15.01 -0.28 27.45
CA HIS A 225 -16.39 -0.39 27.90
C HIS A 225 -17.19 -1.47 27.15
N SER A 226 -16.67 -2.05 26.06
CA SER A 226 -17.40 -3.05 25.28
C SER A 226 -17.57 -4.35 26.06
N LEU A 227 -18.81 -4.86 26.09
CA LEU A 227 -19.10 -6.22 26.58
C LEU A 227 -18.76 -7.31 25.56
N LYS A 228 -18.61 -6.92 24.29
CA LYS A 228 -18.32 -7.84 23.19
C LYS A 228 -16.83 -7.80 22.86
N GLU A 229 -16.20 -8.97 22.75
CA GLU A 229 -14.78 -9.08 22.45
C GLU A 229 -14.40 -8.58 21.04
N GLU A 230 -15.35 -8.59 20.10
CA GLU A 230 -15.18 -8.10 18.72
C GLU A 230 -15.09 -6.58 18.60
N TYR A 231 -15.34 -5.85 19.69
CA TYR A 231 -15.30 -4.38 19.69
C TYR A 231 -14.48 -3.82 20.84
N ILE A 232 -13.90 -2.65 20.61
CA ILE A 232 -13.33 -1.79 21.63
C ILE A 232 -14.24 -0.57 21.75
N ALA A 233 -14.71 -0.24 22.95
CA ALA A 233 -15.52 0.97 23.18
C ALA A 233 -14.82 1.88 24.17
N VAL A 234 -14.34 3.04 23.72
CA VAL A 234 -13.56 3.99 24.54
C VAL A 234 -14.37 5.24 24.82
N ASN A 235 -14.51 5.62 26.09
CA ASN A 235 -14.95 6.97 26.45
C ASN A 235 -13.74 7.90 26.38
N LEU A 236 -13.74 8.85 25.43
CA LEU A 236 -12.58 9.73 25.21
C LEU A 236 -12.34 10.73 26.37
N ALA A 237 -13.37 11.11 27.13
CA ALA A 237 -13.18 11.98 28.29
C ALA A 237 -12.48 11.21 29.44
N GLU A 238 -12.94 9.99 29.69
CA GLU A 238 -12.29 9.11 30.68
C GLU A 238 -10.86 8.77 30.26
N PHE A 239 -10.64 8.50 28.96
CA PHE A 239 -9.30 8.27 28.41
C PHE A 239 -8.35 9.46 28.66
N GLU A 240 -8.81 10.69 28.43
CA GLU A 240 -8.04 11.90 28.71
C GLU A 240 -7.69 12.01 30.20
N ASP A 241 -8.63 11.72 31.10
CA ASP A 241 -8.40 11.73 32.54
C ASP A 241 -7.35 10.68 32.96
N PHE A 242 -7.39 9.47 32.37
CA PHE A 242 -6.39 8.44 32.60
C PHE A 242 -5.01 8.85 32.08
N CYS A 243 -4.92 9.49 30.92
CA CYS A 243 -3.67 10.03 30.40
C CYS A 243 -3.07 11.08 31.36
N LYS A 244 -3.90 12.00 31.89
CA LYS A 244 -3.46 12.99 32.89
C LYS A 244 -2.94 12.34 34.17
N GLN A 245 -3.64 11.34 34.69
CA GLN A 245 -3.21 10.59 35.89
C GLN A 245 -1.89 9.86 35.65
N ALA A 246 -1.69 9.32 34.44
CA ALA A 246 -0.47 8.64 34.04
C ALA A 246 0.70 9.58 33.67
N ARG A 247 0.45 10.90 33.63
CA ARG A 247 1.38 11.96 33.17
C ARG A 247 1.80 11.80 31.70
N LEU A 248 0.88 11.34 30.85
CA LEU A 248 1.07 11.26 29.41
C LEU A 248 0.61 12.56 28.75
N GLU A 249 1.39 13.06 27.79
CA GLU A 249 1.01 14.22 26.99
C GLU A 249 -0.03 13.79 25.95
N PHE A 250 -1.29 14.15 26.20
CA PHE A 250 -2.43 13.75 25.38
C PHE A 250 -2.79 14.83 24.34
N PRO A 251 -2.96 14.47 23.05
CA PRO A 251 -3.39 15.40 22.02
C PRO A 251 -4.76 16.02 22.33
N LYS A 252 -4.98 17.27 21.92
CA LYS A 252 -6.29 17.93 22.12
C LYS A 252 -7.40 17.14 21.42
N LEU A 253 -8.48 16.82 22.15
CA LEU A 253 -9.62 16.05 21.61
C LEU A 253 -10.23 16.64 20.33
N ARG A 254 -10.14 17.95 20.13
CA ARG A 254 -10.63 18.63 18.92
C ARG A 254 -9.90 18.17 17.65
N GLU A 255 -8.59 17.90 17.77
CA GLU A 255 -7.73 17.44 16.68
C GLU A 255 -7.79 15.92 16.52
N LEU A 256 -7.89 15.19 17.63
CA LEU A 256 -7.91 13.73 17.63
C LEU A 256 -9.22 13.14 17.10
N LYS A 257 -10.38 13.72 17.43
CA LYS A 257 -11.70 13.14 17.07
C LYS A 257 -11.92 12.95 15.56
N PRO A 258 -11.59 13.91 14.67
CA PRO A 258 -11.67 13.69 13.23
C PRO A 258 -10.76 12.54 12.75
N LEU A 259 -9.54 12.46 13.31
CA LEU A 259 -8.53 11.47 12.92
C LEU A 259 -8.87 10.06 13.42
N LEU A 260 -9.50 9.92 14.59
CA LEU A 260 -9.95 8.61 15.08
C LEU A 260 -11.00 7.96 14.18
N LYS A 261 -11.81 8.76 13.46
CA LYS A 261 -12.76 8.21 12.48
C LYS A 261 -12.07 7.53 11.30
N THR A 262 -10.82 7.90 11.04
CA THR A 262 -10.00 7.31 9.98
C THR A 262 -9.02 6.26 10.50
N SER A 263 -9.18 5.81 11.76
CA SER A 263 -8.27 4.80 12.33
C SER A 263 -8.31 3.50 11.53
N GLN A 264 -7.13 2.94 11.29
CA GLN A 264 -6.89 1.74 10.49
C GLN A 264 -6.58 0.53 11.39
N VAL A 265 -5.80 0.69 12.46
CA VAL A 265 -5.44 -0.41 13.38
C VAL A 265 -6.70 -0.98 14.04
N PHE A 266 -7.59 -0.10 14.52
CA PHE A 266 -8.92 -0.49 14.99
C PHE A 266 -9.97 0.37 14.27
N PRO A 267 -10.61 -0.15 13.21
CA PRO A 267 -11.54 0.63 12.39
C PRO A 267 -12.71 1.22 13.19
N TYR A 268 -12.94 2.53 13.06
CA TYR A 268 -14.06 3.21 13.71
C TYR A 268 -15.41 2.73 13.14
N VAL A 269 -16.32 2.35 14.03
CA VAL A 269 -17.66 1.85 13.67
C VAL A 269 -18.70 2.95 13.85
N LYS A 270 -18.82 3.49 15.07
CA LYS A 270 -19.78 4.55 15.42
C LYS A 270 -19.54 5.07 16.83
N THR A 271 -20.14 6.22 17.14
CA THR A 271 -20.21 6.76 18.49
C THR A 271 -21.61 6.57 19.03
N LYS A 272 -21.76 5.91 20.19
CA LYS A 272 -23.06 5.67 20.82
C LYS A 272 -22.93 5.44 22.32
N ASN A 273 -24.05 5.51 23.03
CA ASN A 273 -24.14 4.96 24.38
C ASN A 273 -24.00 3.42 24.33
N VAL A 274 -22.98 2.89 25.00
CA VAL A 274 -22.73 1.45 25.17
C VAL A 274 -23.00 1.07 26.62
N LYS A 275 -23.51 -0.14 26.85
CA LYS A 275 -23.55 -0.72 28.19
C LYS A 275 -22.12 -1.02 28.63
N SER A 276 -21.68 -0.47 29.74
CA SER A 276 -20.26 -0.50 30.13
C SER A 276 -19.90 -1.76 30.90
N LYS A 277 -18.76 -2.38 30.57
CA LYS A 277 -18.16 -3.46 31.38
C LYS A 277 -17.74 -3.03 32.80
N HIS A 278 -17.58 -1.73 33.05
CA HIS A 278 -16.94 -1.19 34.27
C HIS A 278 -17.89 -0.48 35.22
N LYS A 279 -19.11 -0.12 34.77
CA LYS A 279 -20.08 0.57 35.64
C LYS A 279 -20.87 -0.48 36.42
N ASP A 280 -20.83 -0.37 37.74
CA ASP A 280 -21.50 -1.32 38.63
C ASP A 280 -23.01 -1.08 38.67
N LYS A 281 -23.80 -2.13 38.94
CA LYS A 281 -25.27 -2.13 39.00
C LYS A 281 -25.80 -1.50 40.31
N GLY A 282 -25.26 -0.35 40.70
CA GLY A 282 -25.79 0.43 41.83
C GLY A 282 -27.16 1.04 41.50
N ARG A 283 -28.03 1.16 42.50
CA ARG A 283 -29.47 1.51 42.41
C ARG A 283 -29.86 2.79 41.64
N ASP A 284 -28.91 3.65 41.25
CA ASP A 284 -29.23 4.99 40.70
C ASP A 284 -28.30 5.50 39.57
N LYS A 285 -27.51 4.64 38.91
CA LYS A 285 -26.70 5.07 37.76
C LYS A 285 -27.02 4.23 36.53
N THR A 286 -27.31 4.91 35.42
CA THR A 286 -27.44 4.27 34.11
C THR A 286 -26.11 3.58 33.77
N ASP A 287 -26.20 2.27 33.48
CA ASP A 287 -25.08 1.37 33.14
C ASP A 287 -24.48 1.67 31.75
N THR A 288 -24.61 2.90 31.27
CA THR A 288 -24.25 3.30 29.93
C THR A 288 -23.15 4.37 29.93
N SER A 289 -22.29 4.30 28.93
CA SER A 289 -21.22 5.27 28.70
C SER A 289 -21.23 5.70 27.23
N TYR A 290 -21.02 6.98 26.96
CA TYR A 290 -20.96 7.49 25.59
C TYR A 290 -19.56 7.21 25.03
N CYS A 291 -19.46 6.21 24.16
CA CYS A 291 -18.19 5.68 23.70
C CYS A 291 -18.04 5.78 22.19
N TRP A 292 -16.78 5.92 21.78
CA TRP A 292 -16.31 5.71 20.42
C TRP A 292 -16.04 4.21 20.26
N VAL A 293 -16.74 3.57 19.33
CA VAL A 293 -16.69 2.12 19.12
C VAL A 293 -15.83 1.80 17.91
N PHE A 294 -14.87 0.89 18.10
CA PHE A 294 -13.92 0.42 17.11
C PHE A 294 -14.00 -1.10 16.97
N LEU A 295 -13.64 -1.62 15.81
CA LEU A 295 -13.60 -3.06 15.54
C LEU A 295 -12.27 -3.66 16.02
N ARG A 296 -12.35 -4.74 16.81
CA ARG A 296 -11.21 -5.57 17.22
C ARG A 296 -11.22 -6.82 16.35
N GLU A 297 -10.18 -7.09 15.57
CA GLU A 297 -10.17 -8.28 14.71
C GLU A 297 -10.53 -9.54 15.51
N ALA A 298 -11.57 -10.24 15.06
CA ALA A 298 -12.01 -11.47 15.69
C ALA A 298 -10.88 -12.50 15.57
N LYS A 299 -10.48 -13.12 16.69
CA LYS A 299 -9.65 -14.33 16.68
C LYS A 299 -10.29 -15.32 15.69
N LYS A 300 -9.58 -15.66 14.61
CA LYS A 300 -9.87 -16.89 13.87
C LYS A 300 -9.82 -18.03 14.89
N GLY A 301 -11.00 -18.56 15.24
CA GLY A 301 -11.12 -19.59 16.26
C GLY A 301 -10.19 -20.76 15.96
N LYS A 302 -9.44 -21.22 16.97
CA LYS A 302 -8.92 -22.58 16.98
C LYS A 302 -10.13 -23.50 16.81
N LYS A 303 -10.25 -24.13 15.64
CA LYS A 303 -11.11 -25.31 15.49
C LYS A 303 -10.52 -26.39 16.38
N GLY A 304 -11.28 -26.78 17.40
CA GLY A 304 -11.11 -28.08 18.05
C GLY A 304 -11.61 -29.19 17.13
#